data_AF-A0A532AH58-F1
#
_entry.id   AF-A0A532AH58-F1
#
_cell.length_a   1.000
_cell.length_b   1.000
_cell.length_c   1.000
_cell.angle_alpha   90.00
_cell.angle_beta   90.00
_cell.angle_gamma   90.00
#
_symmetry.space_group_name_H-M   'P 1'
#
loop_
_entity.id
_entity.type
_entity.pdbx_description
1 polymer ?
#
loop_
_entity_poly.entity_id
_entity_poly.type
_entity_poly.pdbx_seq_one_letter_code
_entity_poly.pdbx_strand_id
1 'polypeptide(L)' 'VLHYAPVVETVEGEPLEIFPFLGSSRLAETIDRFQVSAVVHGHAHRGAYEGRTPGGAPVYNVAMHVAKPTGRPYAMLEI' A
#
# COMPACT_ATOMS: atom_id res chain seq x y z
N VAL A 1 -0.59 3.07 -9.76
CA VAL A 1 0.37 1.96 -9.52
C VAL A 1 1.68 2.55 -9.06
N LEU A 2 2.24 2.06 -7.96
CA LEU A 2 3.50 2.52 -7.36
C LEU A 2 4.39 1.31 -7.04
N HIS A 3 5.68 1.55 -6.78
CA HIS A 3 6.53 0.55 -6.14
C HIS A 3 6.55 0.71 -4.62
N TYR A 4 6.69 1.95 -4.15
CA TYR A 4 6.81 2.34 -2.74
C TYR A 4 5.46 2.64 -2.09
N ALA A 5 5.40 2.47 -0.76
CA ALA A 5 4.19 2.66 0.02
C ALA A 5 3.80 4.15 0.17
N PRO A 6 2.55 4.53 -0.11
CA PRO A 6 2.07 5.89 0.11
C PRO A 6 1.56 6.13 1.54
N VAL A 7 1.28 5.08 2.30
CA VAL A 7 0.63 5.14 3.62
C VAL A 7 1.31 4.18 4.61
N VAL A 8 1.32 4.55 5.89
CA VAL A 8 2.08 3.83 6.92
C VAL A 8 1.46 2.47 7.26
N GLU A 9 0.14 2.39 7.19
CA GLU A 9 -0.67 1.20 7.47
C GLU A 9 -0.18 0.00 6.65
N THR A 10 0.24 0.23 5.40
CA THR A 10 0.70 -0.83 4.49
C THR A 10 2.16 -1.27 4.70
N VAL A 11 2.91 -0.60 5.58
CA VAL A 11 4.28 -0.99 5.99
C VAL A 11 4.34 -1.53 7.43
N GLU A 12 3.23 -1.47 8.17
CA GLU A 12 3.16 -2.04 9.52
C GLU A 12 3.48 -3.54 9.50
N GLY A 13 4.48 -3.95 10.30
CA GLY A 13 5.05 -5.30 10.31
C GLY A 13 6.51 -5.36 9.84
N GLU A 14 6.97 -4.31 9.15
CA GLU A 14 8.39 -4.08 8.89
C GLU A 14 9.11 -3.43 10.10
N PRO A 15 10.44 -3.54 10.22
CA PRO A 15 11.20 -2.78 11.22
C PRO A 15 11.06 -1.26 11.02
N LEU A 16 10.86 -0.51 12.10
CA LEU A 16 10.68 0.94 12.05
C LEU A 16 11.89 1.65 11.43
N GLU A 17 13.09 1.11 11.63
CA GLU A 17 14.36 1.63 11.11
C GLU A 17 14.37 1.68 9.58
N ILE A 18 13.58 0.83 8.92
CA ILE A 18 13.54 0.79 7.45
C ILE A 18 12.36 1.55 6.84
N PHE A 19 11.42 2.06 7.62
CA PHE A 19 10.25 2.81 7.13
C PHE A 19 10.62 3.92 6.12
N PRO A 20 11.68 4.72 6.35
CA PRO A 20 12.09 5.76 5.40
C PRO A 20 12.51 5.24 4.01
N PHE A 21 12.85 3.96 3.88
CA PHE A 21 13.22 3.31 2.61
C PHE A 21 12.05 2.56 1.95
N LEU A 22 10.90 2.48 2.62
CA LEU A 22 9.74 1.73 2.15
C LEU A 22 8.69 2.61 1.44
N GLY A 23 8.66 3.91 1.73
CA GLY A 23 7.57 4.77 1.32
C GLY A 23 7.72 6.24 1.64
N SER A 24 6.69 7.02 1.31
CA SER A 24 6.59 8.44 1.68
C SER A 24 5.14 8.90 1.66
N SER A 25 4.70 9.59 2.71
CA SER A 25 3.36 10.20 2.80
C SER A 25 3.11 11.29 1.73
N ARG A 26 4.15 11.85 1.11
CA ARG A 26 4.01 12.80 -0.01
C ARG A 26 3.35 12.16 -1.24
N LEU A 27 3.45 10.83 -1.37
CA LEU A 27 2.75 10.08 -2.42
C LEU A 27 1.23 10.11 -2.18
N ALA A 28 0.78 9.90 -0.93
CA ALA A 28 -0.64 9.99 -0.58
C ALA A 28 -1.22 11.39 -0.85
N GLU A 29 -0.47 12.44 -0.52
CA GLU A 29 -0.89 13.83 -0.82
C GLU A 29 -1.15 14.07 -2.32
N THR A 30 -0.34 13.47 -3.20
CA THR A 30 -0.54 13.57 -4.65
C THR A 30 -1.73 12.76 -5.12
N ILE A 31 -1.91 11.54 -4.58
CA ILE A 31 -3.04 10.66 -4.88
C ILE A 31 -4.37 11.36 -4.54
N ASP A 32 -4.45 11.99 -3.37
CA ASP A 32 -5.68 12.61 -2.85
C ASP A 32 -6.18 13.81 -3.66
N ARG A 33 -5.39 14.29 -4.63
CA ARG A 33 -5.79 15.37 -5.55
C ARG A 33 -6.63 14.88 -6.74
N PHE A 34 -6.82 13.56 -6.87
CA PHE A 34 -7.51 12.95 -8.00
C PHE A 34 -8.60 11.98 -7.53
N GLN A 35 -9.53 11.67 -8.43
CA GLN A 35 -10.48 10.57 -8.25
C GLN A 35 -9.76 9.25 -8.53
N VAL A 36 -9.29 8.58 -7.47
CA VAL A 36 -8.55 7.31 -7.56
C VAL A 36 -9.37 6.19 -6.94
N SER A 37 -9.76 5.22 -7.76
CA SER A 37 -10.51 4.04 -7.30
C SER A 37 -9.64 3.03 -6.55
N ALA A 38 -8.35 2.91 -6.90
CA ALA A 38 -7.41 2.04 -6.18
C ALA A 38 -5.94 2.45 -6.39
N VAL A 39 -5.14 2.24 -5.35
CA VAL A 39 -3.68 2.35 -5.39
C VAL A 39 -3.09 1.00 -5.05
N VAL A 40 -2.07 0.57 -5.80
CA VAL A 40 -1.31 -0.64 -5.50
C VAL A 40 0.18 -0.29 -5.37
N HIS A 41 0.87 -0.91 -4.43
CA HIS A 41 2.33 -0.86 -4.28
C HIS A 41 2.89 -2.22 -3.82
N GLY A 42 4.22 -2.35 -3.79
CA GLY A 42 4.90 -3.53 -3.23
C GLY A 42 5.95 -3.12 -2.22
N HIS A 43 7.14 -3.73 -2.33
CA HIS A 43 8.37 -3.41 -1.60
C HIS A 43 8.36 -3.73 -0.09
N ALA A 44 7.28 -3.44 0.64
CA ALA A 44 7.10 -3.84 2.03
C ALA A 44 6.63 -5.30 2.14
N HIS A 45 7.57 -6.25 2.11
CA HIS A 45 7.29 -7.69 2.06
C HIS A 45 6.73 -8.25 3.37
N ARG A 46 6.89 -7.54 4.50
CA ARG A 46 6.34 -7.89 5.81
C ARG A 46 5.28 -6.91 6.28
N GLY A 47 4.83 -6.02 5.39
CA GLY A 47 3.79 -5.04 5.66
C GLY A 47 2.38 -5.64 5.68
N ALA A 48 1.37 -4.80 5.91
CA ALA A 48 -0.04 -5.18 5.86
C ALA A 48 -0.63 -5.04 4.45
N TYR A 49 -1.69 -5.80 4.17
CA TYR A 49 -2.35 -5.87 2.86
C TYR A 49 -3.02 -4.57 2.43
N GLU A 50 -3.69 -3.87 3.35
CA GLU A 50 -4.57 -2.76 3.01
C GLU A 50 -4.35 -1.54 3.92
N GLY A 51 -4.64 -0.38 3.36
CA GLY A 51 -4.66 0.90 4.04
C GLY A 51 -5.47 1.91 3.25
N ARG A 52 -5.50 3.16 3.70
CA ARG A 52 -6.17 4.27 3.01
C ARG A 52 -5.33 5.53 3.08
N THR A 53 -5.32 6.31 2.01
CA THR A 53 -4.80 7.67 2.08
C THR A 53 -5.70 8.53 2.99
N PRO A 54 -5.20 9.69 3.48
CA PRO A 54 -6.05 10.63 4.23
C PRO A 54 -7.31 11.07 3.47
N GLY A 55 -7.24 11.22 2.15
CA GLY A 55 -8.38 11.50 1.27
C GLY A 55 -9.28 10.30 0.98
N GLY A 56 -8.97 9.12 1.52
CA GLY A 56 -9.82 7.93 1.49
C GLY A 56 -9.59 6.96 0.35
N ALA A 57 -8.64 7.22 -0.55
CA ALA A 57 -8.30 6.31 -1.65
C ALA A 57 -7.76 4.99 -1.07
N PRO A 58 -8.32 3.83 -1.47
CA PRO A 58 -7.86 2.54 -0.95
C PRO A 58 -6.48 2.20 -1.50
N VAL A 59 -5.59 1.73 -0.62
CA VAL A 59 -4.21 1.35 -0.92
C VAL A 59 -4.02 -0.13 -0.63
N TYR A 60 -3.43 -0.86 -1.58
CA TYR A 60 -3.16 -2.29 -1.45
C TYR A 60 -1.67 -2.60 -1.61
N ASN A 61 -1.10 -3.26 -0.62
CA ASN A 61 0.22 -3.86 -0.71
C ASN A 61 0.12 -5.22 -1.40
N VAL A 62 0.57 -5.26 -2.66
CA VAL A 62 0.55 -6.45 -3.52
C VAL A 62 1.87 -7.20 -3.54
N ALA A 63 2.79 -6.92 -2.60
CA ALA A 63 4.00 -7.71 -2.43
C ALA A 63 3.65 -9.20 -2.28
N MET A 64 4.44 -10.07 -2.92
CA MET A 64 4.17 -11.52 -2.99
C MET A 64 4.00 -12.15 -1.59
N HIS A 65 4.80 -11.70 -0.62
CA HIS A 65 4.86 -12.22 0.74
C HIS A 65 3.71 -11.77 1.65
N VAL A 66 2.98 -10.72 1.26
CA VAL A 66 1.84 -10.22 2.03
C VAL A 66 0.62 -11.08 1.73
N ALA A 67 0.01 -11.65 2.78
CA ALA A 67 -1.17 -12.49 2.65
C ALA A 67 -2.37 -11.66 2.18
N LYS A 68 -3.09 -12.16 1.17
CA LYS A 68 -4.31 -11.51 0.66
C LYS A 68 -5.52 -12.11 1.37
N PRO A 69 -6.60 -11.33 1.61
CA PRO A 69 -7.81 -11.82 2.30
C PRO A 69 -8.43 -13.07 1.65
N THR A 70 -8.24 -13.24 0.34
CA THR A 70 -8.75 -14.38 -0.42
C THR A 70 -7.95 -15.67 -0.24
N GLY A 71 -6.79 -15.61 0.44
CA GLY A 71 -5.83 -16.72 0.55
C GLY A 71 -5.08 -17.03 -0.76
N ARG A 72 -5.36 -16.31 -1.85
CA ARG A 72 -4.70 -16.49 -3.15
C ARG A 72 -3.37 -15.72 -3.21
N PRO A 73 -2.41 -16.13 -4.07
CA PRO A 73 -1.17 -15.39 -4.25
C PRO A 73 -1.37 -14.02 -4.94
N TYR A 74 -2.58 -13.75 -5.44
CA TYR A 74 -2.96 -12.51 -6.11
C TYR A 74 -4.25 -11.92 -5.52
N ALA A 75 -4.43 -10.61 -5.70
CA ALA A 75 -5.68 -9.91 -5.47
C ALA A 75 -6.37 -9.64 -6.81
N MET A 76 -7.70 -9.67 -6.80
CA MET A 76 -8.53 -9.15 -7.90
C MET A 76 -9.21 -7.88 -7.40
N LEU A 77 -9.02 -6.78 -8.13
CA LEU A 77 -9.65 -5.50 -7.83
C LEU A 77 -10.63 -5.17 -8.97
N GLU A 78 -11.86 -4.83 -8.59
CA GLU A 78 -12.87 -4.27 -9.49
C GLU A 78 -12.82 -2.75 -9.37
N ILE A 79 -12.72 -2.04 -10.50
CA ILE A 79 -12.34 -0.62 -10.57
C ILE A 79 -13.36 0.19 -11.34
#